data_AF-A0A7V6GE60-F1
#
_entry.id   AF-A0A7V6GE60-F1
#
_cell.length_a   1.000
_cell.length_b   1.000
_cell.length_c   1.000
_cell.angle_alpha   90.00
_cell.angle_beta   90.00
_cell.angle_gamma   90.00
#
_symmetry.space_group_name_H-M   'P 1'
#
loop_
_entity.id
_entity.type
_entity.pdbx_description
1 polymer ?
#
loop_
_entity_poly.entity_id
_entity_poly.type
_entity_poly.pdbx_seq_one_letter_code
_entity_poly.pdbx_strand_id
1 'polypeptide(L)'
;ISPGIWVGQGTEIHPDACIESPVFIGEDVKIGKDSFVGSFSVIGSNSILDECVSVKRSIVWNNVYLGKKATLRGGTVCNRVKIKSHAAIYENGVVGDDTVLDSYVAIKPGVKIWPHKTVEKGMIVKESLIWAEKIRKSLFGADGVSGTVNVDITPEVAVRLGAAYGSCSKKQGQITLGADGHPCSQMVKNALAVGLLSAGCNVLDLGKVVTPISRYGVRTLGINGGIHVNAMDQGEKVCITFFNHRGANITKGEERKIENAFLREDFRRVTGSQITNLSSYPDIVSIYYEDLMKSVNQKVIKDARLKIYLDYDYSSFGEHLPQMLESLGCDVLISEKADTFLKAREFSWYKEKVLKHRCDLGVIMHSDGEYLILIDSKGTVIQEDLYTALVSLIILKNHAPSTVVVPVTAPLAIEAMAKKYRGRVIRTKTSKQFFMQQILEDKILNSQKNYQQFTMQFDAIHALVKILEYLAQERTPLSQLVGLVPEFHLSRQDIECPWSAKGTVMRKLIEEEKGKTELLDGVKVFHDQGWALILPDSDEPVCRIFSEGTSMEAAEELTAMYADKVNSFKKE
;
A
#
# COMPACT_ATOMS: atom_id res chain seq x y z
N ILE A 1 29.85 41.78 -25.93
CA ILE A 1 30.44 41.07 -24.78
C ILE A 1 31.23 42.09 -23.96
N SER A 2 30.86 42.30 -22.70
CA SER A 2 31.53 43.27 -21.82
C SER A 2 32.78 42.66 -21.18
N PRO A 3 33.69 43.47 -20.60
CA PRO A 3 34.88 42.95 -19.91
C PRO A 3 34.53 41.92 -18.83
N GLY A 4 35.20 40.78 -18.86
CA GLY A 4 35.01 39.68 -17.90
C GLY A 4 33.88 38.71 -18.25
N ILE A 5 33.21 38.87 -19.39
CA ILE A 5 32.28 37.85 -19.92
C ILE A 5 33.00 37.07 -21.02
N TRP A 6 33.04 35.75 -20.92
CA TRP A 6 33.50 34.85 -21.98
C TRP A 6 32.33 34.04 -22.50
N VAL A 7 32.16 34.01 -23.82
CA VAL A 7 31.06 33.29 -24.49
C VAL A 7 31.66 32.46 -25.62
N GLY A 8 31.38 31.16 -25.60
CA GLY A 8 31.80 30.22 -26.64
C GLY A 8 31.02 30.38 -27.94
N GLN A 9 31.54 29.78 -29.00
CA GLN A 9 30.90 29.77 -30.32
C GLN A 9 29.54 29.05 -30.28
N GLY A 10 28.59 29.49 -31.11
CA GLY A 10 27.26 28.85 -31.24
C GLY A 10 26.28 29.15 -30.11
N THR A 11 26.69 29.93 -29.09
CA THR A 11 25.83 30.27 -27.95
C THR A 11 24.78 31.33 -28.29
N GLU A 12 23.53 31.03 -27.97
CA GLU A 12 22.35 31.88 -28.15
C GLU A 12 21.92 32.47 -26.81
N ILE A 13 21.96 33.80 -26.68
CA ILE A 13 21.52 34.51 -25.47
C ILE A 13 20.34 35.42 -25.82
N HIS A 14 19.20 35.22 -25.16
CA HIS A 14 18.01 36.03 -25.37
C HIS A 14 18.25 37.50 -24.95
N PRO A 15 17.70 38.52 -25.66
CA PRO A 15 17.91 39.94 -25.35
C PRO A 15 17.55 40.36 -23.92
N ASP A 16 16.49 39.77 -23.37
CA ASP A 16 16.02 40.03 -22.00
C ASP A 16 16.82 39.27 -20.91
N ALA A 17 17.82 38.47 -21.28
CA ALA A 17 18.66 37.78 -20.31
C ALA A 17 19.72 38.73 -19.73
N CYS A 18 19.94 38.65 -18.42
CA CYS A 18 20.91 39.48 -17.70
C CYS A 18 22.14 38.66 -17.32
N ILE A 19 23.31 39.12 -17.76
CA ILE A 19 24.59 38.45 -17.56
C ILE A 19 25.54 39.41 -16.82
N GLU A 20 26.01 39.02 -15.64
CA GLU A 20 26.95 39.81 -14.83
C GLU A 20 28.36 39.25 -14.88
N SER A 21 29.36 40.10 -15.10
CA SER A 21 30.76 39.71 -15.09
C SER A 21 31.32 39.57 -13.65
N PRO A 22 32.38 38.75 -13.44
CA PRO A 22 32.98 37.86 -14.41
C PRO A 22 32.19 36.55 -14.58
N VAL A 23 32.05 36.03 -15.80
CA VAL A 23 31.30 34.79 -16.08
C VAL A 23 31.85 34.09 -17.31
N PHE A 24 31.87 32.75 -17.28
CA PHE A 24 32.23 31.92 -18.42
C PHE A 24 31.00 31.16 -18.92
N ILE A 25 30.74 31.25 -20.22
CA ILE A 25 29.68 30.54 -20.92
C ILE A 25 30.33 29.77 -22.07
N GLY A 26 30.12 28.45 -22.09
CA GLY A 26 30.69 27.54 -23.08
C GLY A 26 30.10 27.70 -24.48
N GLU A 27 30.38 26.70 -25.32
CA GLU A 27 29.91 26.62 -26.71
C GLU A 27 28.50 26.03 -26.77
N ASP A 28 27.72 26.43 -27.78
CA ASP A 28 26.38 25.89 -28.05
C ASP A 28 25.41 25.96 -26.84
N VAL A 29 25.56 26.99 -25.99
CA VAL A 29 24.67 27.22 -24.85
C VAL A 29 23.44 28.00 -25.30
N LYS A 30 22.26 27.69 -24.74
CA LYS A 30 21.04 28.48 -24.95
C LYS A 30 20.59 29.11 -23.64
N ILE A 31 20.40 30.42 -23.62
CA ILE A 31 19.91 31.17 -22.46
C ILE A 31 18.60 31.85 -22.82
N GLY A 32 17.51 31.40 -22.17
CA GLY A 32 16.15 31.84 -22.40
C GLY A 32 15.81 33.20 -21.77
N LYS A 33 14.62 33.70 -22.11
CA LYS A 33 14.08 34.99 -21.69
C LYS A 33 14.07 35.17 -20.17
N ASP A 34 14.35 36.39 -19.70
CA ASP A 34 14.36 36.80 -18.28
C ASP A 34 15.31 35.97 -17.39
N SER A 35 16.26 35.26 -17.97
CA SER A 35 17.25 34.48 -17.22
C SER A 35 18.38 35.36 -16.70
N PHE A 36 18.89 35.02 -15.53
CA PHE A 36 19.97 35.72 -14.85
C PHE A 36 21.17 34.79 -14.64
N VAL A 37 22.33 35.15 -15.19
CA VAL A 37 23.60 34.48 -14.90
C VAL A 37 24.52 35.48 -14.22
N GLY A 38 24.64 35.34 -12.89
CA GLY A 38 25.40 36.23 -12.04
C GLY A 38 26.91 35.97 -12.07
N SER A 39 27.65 36.93 -11.53
CA SER A 39 29.12 36.87 -11.39
C SER A 39 29.64 35.58 -10.73
N PHE A 40 30.84 35.18 -11.16
CA PHE A 40 31.56 33.96 -10.78
C PHE A 40 30.81 32.66 -11.06
N SER A 41 29.95 32.67 -12.09
CA SER A 41 29.29 31.45 -12.57
C SER A 41 30.00 30.89 -13.81
N VAL A 42 29.90 29.59 -13.98
CA VAL A 42 30.43 28.86 -15.14
C VAL A 42 29.30 28.05 -15.73
N ILE A 43 29.04 28.21 -17.02
CA ILE A 43 28.07 27.42 -17.78
C ILE A 43 28.82 26.60 -18.83
N GLY A 44 28.78 25.28 -18.71
CA GLY A 44 29.41 24.34 -19.63
C GLY A 44 28.68 24.23 -20.95
N SER A 45 29.40 23.74 -21.97
CA SER A 45 28.92 23.67 -23.35
C SER A 45 27.67 22.79 -23.50
N ASN A 46 26.89 23.03 -24.56
CA ASN A 46 25.66 22.29 -24.88
C ASN A 46 24.58 22.33 -23.78
N SER A 47 24.61 23.35 -22.92
CA SER A 47 23.65 23.49 -21.83
C SER A 47 22.49 24.40 -22.23
N ILE A 48 21.31 24.14 -21.69
CA ILE A 48 20.10 24.89 -21.97
C ILE A 48 19.56 25.46 -20.66
N LEU A 49 19.46 26.78 -20.59
CA LEU A 49 18.79 27.53 -19.54
C LEU A 49 17.46 28.04 -20.10
N ASP A 50 16.36 27.52 -19.59
CA ASP A 50 15.00 27.92 -19.96
C ASP A 50 14.62 29.29 -19.37
N GLU A 51 13.37 29.71 -19.51
CA GLU A 51 12.87 31.02 -19.06
C GLU A 51 13.00 31.24 -17.54
N CYS A 52 13.33 32.47 -17.15
CA CYS A 52 13.46 32.90 -15.75
C CYS A 52 14.45 32.08 -14.90
N VAL A 53 15.44 31.42 -15.51
CA VAL A 53 16.45 30.66 -14.76
C VAL A 53 17.39 31.62 -14.05
N SER A 54 17.80 31.30 -12.82
CA SER A 54 18.71 32.15 -12.05
C SER A 54 19.92 31.37 -11.53
N VAL A 55 21.10 31.65 -12.06
CA VAL A 55 22.38 31.04 -11.67
C VAL A 55 23.27 32.09 -11.02
N LYS A 56 23.80 31.82 -9.83
CA LYS A 56 24.73 32.74 -9.14
C LYS A 56 25.83 31.95 -8.44
N ARG A 57 27.09 32.33 -8.69
CA ARG A 57 28.29 31.70 -8.10
C ARG A 57 28.28 30.18 -8.21
N SER A 58 27.75 29.64 -9.32
CA SER A 58 27.52 28.21 -9.47
C SER A 58 28.25 27.68 -10.69
N ILE A 59 28.60 26.40 -10.65
CA ILE A 59 29.29 25.70 -11.73
C ILE A 59 28.29 24.73 -12.36
N VAL A 60 27.99 24.92 -13.63
CA VAL A 60 27.17 24.04 -14.44
C VAL A 60 28.09 23.41 -15.48
N TRP A 61 28.19 22.09 -15.49
CA TRP A 61 29.03 21.34 -16.44
C TRP A 61 28.29 21.17 -17.78
N ASN A 62 28.77 20.26 -18.64
CA ASN A 62 28.29 20.15 -20.02
C ASN A 62 26.98 19.38 -20.12
N ASN A 63 26.18 19.69 -21.14
CA ASN A 63 24.93 18.99 -21.46
C ASN A 63 23.89 19.07 -20.34
N VAL A 64 23.81 20.19 -19.61
CA VAL A 64 22.85 20.36 -18.52
C VAL A 64 21.60 21.07 -19.01
N TYR A 65 20.43 20.58 -18.59
CA TYR A 65 19.16 21.28 -18.79
C TYR A 65 18.67 21.89 -17.48
N LEU A 66 18.43 23.20 -17.48
CA LEU A 66 17.81 23.95 -16.39
C LEU A 66 16.43 24.44 -16.85
N GLY A 67 15.37 23.85 -16.31
CA GLY A 67 13.98 24.17 -16.64
C GLY A 67 13.49 25.49 -16.02
N LYS A 68 12.28 25.89 -16.41
CA LYS A 68 11.72 27.22 -16.08
C LYS A 68 11.81 27.55 -14.59
N LYS A 69 12.29 28.74 -14.26
CA LYS A 69 12.43 29.23 -12.87
C LYS A 69 13.34 28.37 -11.98
N ALA A 70 14.22 27.55 -12.55
CA ALA A 70 15.24 26.84 -11.77
C ALA A 70 16.24 27.83 -11.16
N THR A 71 16.69 27.54 -9.94
CA THR A 71 17.56 28.44 -9.17
C THR A 71 18.81 27.71 -8.68
N LEU A 72 19.99 28.22 -9.04
CA LEU A 72 21.27 27.74 -8.53
C LEU A 72 21.97 28.87 -7.76
N ARG A 73 22.38 28.57 -6.53
CA ARG A 73 23.07 29.50 -5.60
C ARG A 73 24.26 28.79 -4.97
N GLY A 74 25.47 29.04 -5.45
CA GLY A 74 26.66 28.41 -4.89
C GLY A 74 26.74 26.89 -5.11
N GLY A 75 26.03 26.34 -6.10
CA GLY A 75 25.91 24.90 -6.34
C GLY A 75 26.82 24.41 -7.48
N THR A 76 27.13 23.11 -7.49
CA THR A 76 27.82 22.43 -8.59
C THR A 76 26.89 21.40 -9.21
N VAL A 77 26.70 21.49 -10.53
CA VAL A 77 25.92 20.54 -11.32
C VAL A 77 26.83 19.90 -12.36
N CYS A 78 26.98 18.58 -12.28
CA CYS A 78 27.83 17.78 -13.16
C CYS A 78 27.14 17.51 -14.52
N ASN A 79 27.69 16.64 -15.35
CA ASN A 79 27.30 16.49 -16.75
C ASN A 79 25.94 15.79 -16.91
N ARG A 80 25.22 16.11 -17.99
CA ARG A 80 23.98 15.41 -18.40
C ARG A 80 22.88 15.44 -17.33
N VAL A 81 22.93 16.40 -16.41
CA VAL A 81 21.90 16.57 -15.38
C VAL A 81 20.69 17.30 -15.95
N LYS A 82 19.49 16.83 -15.59
CA LYS A 82 18.21 17.48 -15.93
C LYS A 82 17.57 18.03 -14.67
N ILE A 83 17.49 19.35 -14.58
CA ILE A 83 16.83 20.05 -13.48
C ILE A 83 15.52 20.62 -14.01
N LYS A 84 14.38 20.11 -13.54
CA LYS A 84 13.06 20.57 -14.00
C LYS A 84 12.62 21.88 -13.30
N SER A 85 11.44 22.36 -13.66
CA SER A 85 10.94 23.68 -13.28
C SER A 85 10.86 23.88 -11.76
N HIS A 86 11.15 25.10 -11.31
CA HIS A 86 11.12 25.49 -9.89
C HIS A 86 12.07 24.73 -8.95
N ALA A 87 12.99 23.93 -9.46
CA ALA A 87 13.99 23.27 -8.62
C ALA A 87 15.07 24.27 -8.16
N ALA A 88 15.58 24.07 -6.95
CA ALA A 88 16.57 24.93 -6.32
C ALA A 88 17.76 24.13 -5.78
N ILE A 89 18.98 24.59 -6.06
CA ILE A 89 20.21 24.08 -5.49
C ILE A 89 20.90 25.22 -4.74
N TYR A 90 21.20 24.99 -3.47
CA TYR A 90 21.82 25.96 -2.58
C TYR A 90 23.32 25.66 -2.33
N GLU A 91 23.96 26.51 -1.52
CA GLU A 91 25.41 26.62 -1.42
C GLU A 91 26.10 25.31 -1.07
N ASN A 92 27.19 24.98 -1.76
CA ASN A 92 27.93 23.72 -1.62
C ASN A 92 27.10 22.46 -1.94
N GLY A 93 25.92 22.61 -2.53
CA GLY A 93 25.14 21.50 -3.08
C GLY A 93 25.82 20.95 -4.34
N VAL A 94 25.95 19.63 -4.44
CA VAL A 94 26.55 18.95 -5.60
C VAL A 94 25.56 17.97 -6.20
N VAL A 95 25.38 18.00 -7.52
CA VAL A 95 24.55 17.06 -8.25
C VAL A 95 25.40 16.31 -9.26
N GLY A 96 25.58 15.01 -9.04
CA GLY A 96 26.39 14.12 -9.87
C GLY A 96 25.80 13.84 -11.25
N ASP A 97 26.61 13.26 -12.13
CA ASP A 97 26.28 13.04 -13.53
C ASP A 97 24.96 12.27 -13.73
N ASP A 98 24.29 12.49 -14.86
CA ASP A 98 23.10 11.73 -15.29
C ASP A 98 21.95 11.71 -14.26
N THR A 99 21.87 12.73 -13.41
CA THR A 99 20.85 12.88 -12.37
C THR A 99 19.66 13.68 -12.89
N VAL A 100 18.45 13.30 -12.46
CA VAL A 100 17.21 14.04 -12.73
C VAL A 100 16.66 14.60 -11.43
N LEU A 101 16.57 15.93 -11.35
CA LEU A 101 15.82 16.61 -10.30
C LEU A 101 14.46 17.01 -10.88
N ASP A 102 13.38 16.43 -10.35
CA ASP A 102 12.03 16.81 -10.78
C ASP A 102 11.65 18.21 -10.27
N SER A 103 10.43 18.63 -10.60
CA SER A 103 9.97 19.98 -10.38
C SER A 103 9.79 20.26 -8.88
N TYR A 104 10.05 21.49 -8.44
CA TYR A 104 9.94 21.90 -7.04
C TYR A 104 10.89 21.17 -6.06
N VAL A 105 11.95 20.53 -6.56
CA VAL A 105 13.00 19.93 -5.71
C VAL A 105 13.88 21.00 -5.09
N ALA A 106 14.26 20.87 -3.83
CA ALA A 106 15.22 21.75 -3.18
C ALA A 106 16.39 20.96 -2.56
N ILE A 107 17.60 21.15 -3.07
CA ILE A 107 18.84 20.59 -2.53
C ILE A 107 19.42 21.59 -1.53
N LYS A 108 19.38 21.26 -0.23
CA LYS A 108 19.87 22.13 0.84
C LYS A 108 21.40 22.30 0.81
N PRO A 109 21.94 23.33 1.50
CA PRO A 109 23.37 23.57 1.49
C PRO A 109 24.20 22.36 1.94
N GLY A 110 25.33 22.11 1.25
CA GLY A 110 26.27 21.03 1.55
C GLY A 110 25.81 19.62 1.17
N VAL A 111 24.63 19.47 0.57
CA VAL A 111 24.08 18.16 0.18
C VAL A 111 24.69 17.69 -1.14
N LYS A 112 25.16 16.44 -1.18
CA LYS A 112 25.74 15.81 -2.37
C LYS A 112 24.82 14.71 -2.89
N ILE A 113 24.38 14.82 -4.14
CA ILE A 113 23.66 13.78 -4.86
C ILE A 113 24.67 13.07 -5.75
N TRP A 114 24.85 11.77 -5.56
CA TRP A 114 25.73 10.96 -6.41
C TRP A 114 25.14 10.80 -7.82
N PRO A 115 25.92 10.32 -8.80
CA PRO A 115 25.45 10.13 -10.17
C PRO A 115 24.28 9.14 -10.30
N HIS A 116 23.55 9.24 -11.41
CA HIS A 116 22.45 8.34 -11.82
C HIS A 116 21.25 8.30 -10.87
N LYS A 117 20.88 9.45 -10.29
CA LYS A 117 19.79 9.53 -9.30
C LYS A 117 18.56 10.22 -9.85
N THR A 118 17.40 9.89 -9.29
CA THR A 118 16.16 10.63 -9.56
C THR A 118 15.58 11.14 -8.24
N VAL A 119 15.45 12.46 -8.11
CA VAL A 119 14.80 13.10 -6.96
C VAL A 119 13.39 13.50 -7.35
N GLU A 120 12.40 12.99 -6.63
CA GLU A 120 10.98 13.15 -6.96
C GLU A 120 10.46 14.59 -6.74
N LYS A 121 9.33 14.88 -7.39
CA LYS A 121 8.68 16.20 -7.39
C LYS A 121 8.39 16.68 -5.96
N GLY A 122 8.79 17.92 -5.66
CA GLY A 122 8.48 18.59 -4.39
C GLY A 122 9.34 18.17 -3.18
N MET A 123 10.40 17.38 -3.39
CA MET A 123 11.27 16.94 -2.29
C MET A 123 12.24 18.02 -1.82
N ILE A 124 12.44 18.11 -0.51
CA ILE A 124 13.52 18.91 0.09
C ILE A 124 14.60 17.95 0.60
N VAL A 125 15.72 17.88 -0.12
CA VAL A 125 16.83 16.99 0.23
C VAL A 125 17.75 17.69 1.22
N LYS A 126 17.85 17.13 2.43
CA LYS A 126 18.65 17.66 3.53
C LYS A 126 19.94 16.87 3.79
N GLU A 127 20.06 15.68 3.22
CA GLU A 127 21.17 14.75 3.45
C GLU A 127 21.70 14.22 2.12
N SER A 128 22.99 13.88 2.08
CA SER A 128 23.65 13.42 0.85
C SER A 128 23.11 12.05 0.41
N LEU A 129 22.90 11.90 -0.88
CA LEU A 129 22.29 10.74 -1.51
C LEU A 129 23.41 9.92 -2.18
N ILE A 130 23.88 8.88 -1.49
CA ILE A 130 25.05 8.08 -1.89
C ILE A 130 24.63 6.78 -2.58
N TRP A 131 23.73 6.01 -1.95
CA TRP A 131 23.44 4.64 -2.38
C TRP A 131 22.06 4.49 -3.01
N ALA A 132 21.01 5.10 -2.45
CA ALA A 132 19.63 4.97 -2.95
C ALA A 132 19.48 5.54 -4.36
N GLU A 133 18.63 5.00 -5.24
CA GLU A 133 18.35 5.60 -6.56
C GLU A 133 17.22 6.65 -6.52
N LYS A 134 16.37 6.57 -5.47
CA LYS A 134 15.17 7.37 -5.24
C LYS A 134 14.99 7.62 -3.73
N ILE A 135 14.53 8.81 -3.31
CA ILE A 135 14.20 9.08 -1.88
C ILE A 135 12.68 8.99 -1.70
N ARG A 136 12.21 8.17 -0.75
CA ARG A 136 10.81 8.15 -0.26
C ARG A 136 10.72 8.78 1.13
N LYS A 137 9.55 9.31 1.49
CA LYS A 137 9.30 10.03 2.77
C LYS A 137 9.23 9.10 3.99
N SER A 138 8.77 7.86 3.81
CA SER A 138 8.66 6.81 4.84
C SER A 138 9.07 5.47 4.26
N LEU A 139 9.51 4.55 5.13
CA LEU A 139 9.85 3.17 4.75
C LEU A 139 8.59 2.30 4.69
N PHE A 140 7.65 2.52 5.62
CA PHE A 140 6.35 1.86 5.63
C PHE A 140 5.34 2.65 4.79
N GLY A 141 4.59 1.94 3.95
CA GLY A 141 3.35 2.39 3.31
C GLY A 141 2.12 1.75 3.94
N ALA A 142 1.03 1.65 3.16
CA ALA A 142 -0.27 1.16 3.61
C ALA A 142 -0.25 -0.32 4.06
N ASP A 143 0.44 -1.18 3.32
CA ASP A 143 0.45 -2.64 3.54
C ASP A 143 1.78 -3.19 4.12
N GLY A 144 2.75 -2.31 4.38
CA GLY A 144 4.06 -2.69 4.90
C GLY A 144 5.20 -1.99 4.16
N VAL A 145 6.35 -2.64 4.06
CA VAL A 145 7.51 -2.12 3.33
C VAL A 145 7.53 -2.74 1.94
N SER A 146 7.29 -1.92 0.91
CA SER A 146 7.21 -2.40 -0.48
C SER A 146 8.12 -1.64 -1.44
N GLY A 147 8.60 -2.33 -2.47
CA GLY A 147 9.43 -1.72 -3.48
C GLY A 147 9.92 -2.69 -4.54
N THR A 148 10.56 -2.16 -5.58
CA THR A 148 11.14 -2.94 -6.66
C THR A 148 12.31 -3.77 -6.14
N VAL A 149 12.30 -5.07 -6.47
CA VAL A 149 13.34 -6.02 -6.05
C VAL A 149 14.69 -5.59 -6.62
N ASN A 150 15.75 -5.66 -5.80
CA ASN A 150 17.11 -5.26 -6.16
C ASN A 150 17.29 -3.78 -6.55
N VAL A 151 16.28 -2.92 -6.35
CA VAL A 151 16.37 -1.47 -6.53
C VAL A 151 16.00 -0.77 -5.23
N ASP A 152 14.76 -0.91 -4.79
CA ASP A 152 14.29 -0.38 -3.51
C ASP A 152 14.55 -1.39 -2.37
N ILE A 153 14.29 -2.67 -2.64
CA ILE A 153 14.42 -3.78 -1.67
C ILE A 153 15.54 -4.71 -2.15
N THR A 154 16.77 -4.38 -1.75
CA THR A 154 17.94 -5.24 -1.95
C THR A 154 18.14 -6.18 -0.76
N PRO A 155 18.93 -7.27 -0.88
CA PRO A 155 19.29 -8.11 0.25
C PRO A 155 19.91 -7.34 1.42
N GLU A 156 20.74 -6.33 1.17
CA GLU A 156 21.36 -5.50 2.21
C GLU A 156 20.32 -4.66 2.96
N VAL A 157 19.36 -4.08 2.23
CA VAL A 157 18.21 -3.37 2.82
C VAL A 157 17.39 -4.32 3.68
N ALA A 158 17.11 -5.54 3.18
CA ALA A 158 16.36 -6.55 3.92
C ALA A 158 17.09 -7.02 5.19
N VAL A 159 18.41 -7.22 5.16
CA VAL A 159 19.21 -7.53 6.36
C VAL A 159 19.14 -6.39 7.39
N ARG A 160 19.28 -5.13 6.95
CA ARG A 160 19.18 -3.96 7.84
C ARG A 160 17.78 -3.84 8.44
N LEU A 161 16.73 -4.09 7.66
CA LEU A 161 15.35 -4.08 8.10
C LEU A 161 15.06 -5.19 9.11
N GLY A 162 15.56 -6.41 8.87
CA GLY A 162 15.47 -7.52 9.83
C GLY A 162 16.17 -7.18 11.15
N ALA A 163 17.36 -6.58 11.09
CA ALA A 163 18.07 -6.13 12.28
C ALA A 163 17.32 -5.02 13.04
N ALA A 164 16.74 -4.06 12.34
CA ALA A 164 15.90 -3.00 12.92
C ALA A 164 14.69 -3.60 13.66
N TYR A 165 13.93 -4.48 13.00
CA TYR A 165 12.78 -5.14 13.60
C TYR A 165 13.16 -6.00 14.81
N GLY A 166 14.25 -6.78 14.71
CA GLY A 166 14.75 -7.59 15.82
C GLY A 166 15.17 -6.75 17.02
N SER A 167 15.73 -5.57 16.78
CA SER A 167 16.15 -4.62 17.82
C SER A 167 14.97 -3.99 18.57
N CYS A 168 13.89 -3.70 17.86
CA CYS A 168 12.63 -3.23 18.45
C CYS A 168 11.84 -4.35 19.15
N SER A 169 12.14 -5.61 18.84
CA SER A 169 11.52 -6.78 19.45
C SER A 169 12.16 -7.15 20.79
N LYS A 170 11.42 -7.89 21.64
CA LYS A 170 11.95 -8.42 22.90
C LYS A 170 13.25 -9.19 22.66
N LYS A 171 14.24 -8.99 23.53
CA LYS A 171 15.51 -9.72 23.49
C LYS A 171 15.21 -11.23 23.62
N GLN A 172 15.77 -12.05 22.73
CA GLN A 172 15.47 -13.49 22.61
C GLN A 172 13.99 -13.83 22.33
N GLY A 173 13.19 -12.86 21.89
CA GLY A 173 11.84 -13.11 21.40
C GLY A 173 11.86 -14.03 20.18
N GLN A 174 10.84 -14.88 20.08
CA GLN A 174 10.60 -15.68 18.88
C GLN A 174 9.89 -14.83 17.82
N ILE A 175 10.28 -14.99 16.56
CA ILE A 175 9.73 -14.29 15.40
C ILE A 175 9.52 -15.32 14.29
N THR A 176 8.32 -15.37 13.72
CA THR A 176 8.08 -16.20 12.53
C THR A 176 8.48 -15.47 11.25
N LEU A 177 8.95 -16.22 10.26
CA LEU A 177 9.15 -15.75 8.90
C LEU A 177 8.36 -16.64 7.94
N GLY A 178 7.57 -16.05 7.07
CA GLY A 178 6.93 -16.73 5.95
C GLY A 178 7.16 -15.95 4.66
N ALA A 179 7.03 -16.63 3.52
CA ALA A 179 6.96 -15.96 2.23
C ALA A 179 6.17 -16.82 1.23
N ASP A 180 5.66 -16.20 0.18
CA ASP A 180 5.05 -16.94 -0.92
C ASP A 180 6.06 -17.79 -1.70
N GLY A 181 5.58 -18.54 -2.70
CA GLY A 181 6.39 -19.46 -3.50
C GLY A 181 7.45 -18.78 -4.38
N HIS A 182 7.42 -17.47 -4.55
CA HIS A 182 8.23 -16.77 -5.55
C HIS A 182 9.71 -16.65 -5.12
N PRO A 183 10.69 -16.87 -6.03
CA PRO A 183 12.11 -16.82 -5.68
C PRO A 183 12.58 -15.50 -5.05
N CYS A 184 12.07 -14.35 -5.51
CA CYS A 184 12.45 -13.05 -4.95
C CYS A 184 11.98 -12.87 -3.50
N SER A 185 10.77 -13.34 -3.16
CA SER A 185 10.25 -13.34 -1.79
C SER A 185 11.10 -14.21 -0.88
N GLN A 186 11.51 -15.40 -1.35
CA GLN A 186 12.38 -16.30 -0.60
C GLN A 186 13.76 -15.69 -0.35
N MET A 187 14.34 -15.00 -1.34
CA MET A 187 15.59 -14.26 -1.17
C MET A 187 15.47 -13.19 -0.07
N VAL A 188 14.42 -12.37 -0.13
CA VAL A 188 14.20 -11.28 0.85
C VAL A 188 13.92 -11.84 2.24
N LYS A 189 13.13 -12.91 2.37
CA LYS A 189 12.88 -13.62 3.63
C LYS A 189 14.19 -14.11 4.27
N ASN A 190 15.06 -14.73 3.49
CA ASN A 190 16.35 -15.23 3.99
C ASN A 190 17.27 -14.09 4.44
N ALA A 191 17.28 -12.97 3.72
CA ALA A 191 18.01 -11.77 4.11
C ALA A 191 17.48 -11.16 5.43
N LEU A 192 16.15 -11.09 5.59
CA LEU A 192 15.51 -10.67 6.85
C LEU A 192 15.92 -11.58 8.02
N ALA A 193 15.95 -12.90 7.80
CA ALA A 193 16.37 -13.89 8.80
C ALA A 193 17.77 -13.59 9.34
N VAL A 194 18.74 -13.31 8.46
CA VAL A 194 20.12 -12.96 8.85
C VAL A 194 20.13 -11.72 9.75
N GLY A 195 19.36 -10.68 9.38
CA GLY A 195 19.19 -9.48 10.19
C GLY A 195 18.67 -9.77 11.59
N LEU A 196 17.62 -10.59 11.71
CA LEU A 196 17.00 -10.96 12.98
C LEU A 196 17.94 -11.76 13.89
N LEU A 197 18.66 -12.73 13.33
CA LEU A 197 19.65 -13.54 14.07
C LEU A 197 20.77 -12.67 14.63
N SER A 198 21.25 -11.69 13.85
CA SER A 198 22.28 -10.74 14.29
C SER A 198 21.85 -9.86 15.46
N ALA A 199 20.54 -9.68 15.65
CA ALA A 199 19.93 -8.99 16.79
C ALA A 199 19.57 -9.93 17.96
N GLY A 200 19.89 -11.22 17.86
CA GLY A 200 19.64 -12.24 18.87
C GLY A 200 18.19 -12.68 19.01
N CYS A 201 17.42 -12.61 17.92
CA CYS A 201 16.04 -13.11 17.87
C CYS A 201 16.01 -14.59 17.49
N ASN A 202 15.12 -15.37 18.10
CA ASN A 202 14.88 -16.75 17.69
C ASN A 202 13.98 -16.76 16.46
N VAL A 203 14.45 -17.30 15.33
CA VAL A 203 13.74 -17.21 14.05
C VAL A 203 13.15 -18.56 13.68
N LEU A 204 11.83 -18.59 13.45
CA LEU A 204 11.11 -19.76 12.98
C LEU A 204 10.62 -19.54 11.54
N ASP A 205 11.23 -20.24 10.59
CA ASP A 205 10.87 -20.19 9.17
C ASP A 205 9.69 -21.13 8.89
N LEU A 206 8.54 -20.56 8.55
CA LEU A 206 7.32 -21.28 8.17
C LEU A 206 7.36 -21.80 6.73
N GLY A 207 8.40 -21.45 5.96
CA GLY A 207 8.58 -21.89 4.59
C GLY A 207 7.74 -21.11 3.58
N LYS A 208 7.20 -21.84 2.60
CA LYS A 208 6.35 -21.31 1.54
C LYS A 208 4.90 -21.35 1.98
N VAL A 209 4.33 -20.20 2.27
CA VAL A 209 2.98 -20.06 2.82
C VAL A 209 2.32 -18.80 2.27
N VAL A 210 1.01 -18.68 2.42
CA VAL A 210 0.29 -17.41 2.20
C VAL A 210 0.21 -16.59 3.49
N THR A 211 -0.13 -15.31 3.37
CA THR A 211 -0.18 -14.35 4.49
C THR A 211 -1.06 -14.84 5.64
N PRO A 212 -2.30 -15.35 5.42
CA PRO A 212 -3.15 -15.88 6.49
C PRO A 212 -2.52 -17.02 7.30
N ILE A 213 -1.82 -17.95 6.64
CA ILE A 213 -1.14 -19.08 7.32
C ILE A 213 0.01 -18.55 8.18
N SER A 214 0.70 -17.49 7.75
CA SER A 214 1.72 -16.85 8.58
C SER A 214 1.12 -16.19 9.83
N ARG A 215 -0.02 -15.50 9.69
CA ARG A 215 -0.77 -14.92 10.82
C ARG A 215 -1.26 -16.01 11.78
N TYR A 216 -1.77 -17.11 11.21
CA TYR A 216 -2.16 -18.30 11.96
C TYR A 216 -0.98 -18.85 12.77
N GLY A 217 0.18 -19.02 12.14
CA GLY A 217 1.41 -19.49 12.78
C GLY A 217 1.83 -18.65 13.97
N VAL A 218 1.80 -17.31 13.85
CA VAL A 218 2.10 -16.41 14.98
C VAL A 218 1.19 -16.71 16.17
N ARG A 219 -0.12 -16.83 15.94
CA ARG A 219 -1.13 -16.98 16.99
C ARG A 219 -1.10 -18.39 17.61
N THR A 220 -1.06 -19.42 16.79
CA THR A 220 -1.12 -20.84 17.22
C THR A 220 0.14 -21.26 17.96
N LEU A 221 1.30 -20.72 17.59
CA LEU A 221 2.57 -21.00 18.27
C LEU A 221 2.84 -20.08 19.47
N GLY A 222 1.96 -19.09 19.74
CA GLY A 222 2.12 -18.16 20.86
C GLY A 222 3.32 -17.21 20.72
N ILE A 223 3.70 -16.89 19.48
CA ILE A 223 4.92 -16.15 19.15
C ILE A 223 4.68 -14.63 19.24
N ASN A 224 5.74 -13.85 19.51
CA ASN A 224 5.63 -12.42 19.79
C ASN A 224 5.33 -11.54 18.56
N GLY A 225 5.57 -12.05 17.36
CA GLY A 225 5.36 -11.36 16.10
C GLY A 225 5.85 -12.19 14.92
N GLY A 226 5.68 -11.66 13.72
CA GLY A 226 6.08 -12.34 12.50
C GLY A 226 6.32 -11.39 11.35
N ILE A 227 6.96 -11.89 10.30
CA ILE A 227 7.15 -11.18 9.05
C ILE A 227 6.72 -12.10 7.91
N HIS A 228 6.01 -11.53 6.93
CA HIS A 228 5.62 -12.22 5.72
C HIS A 228 6.07 -11.45 4.48
N VAL A 229 6.58 -12.14 3.47
CA VAL A 229 7.04 -11.53 2.21
C VAL A 229 6.22 -12.05 1.04
N ASN A 230 5.58 -11.13 0.31
CA ASN A 230 4.89 -11.43 -0.94
C ASN A 230 5.59 -10.78 -2.13
N ALA A 231 5.65 -11.50 -3.24
CA ALA A 231 5.95 -10.98 -4.55
C ALA A 231 4.72 -10.28 -5.12
N MET A 232 4.98 -9.25 -5.90
CA MET A 232 4.01 -8.43 -6.59
C MET A 232 4.47 -8.25 -8.04
N ASP A 233 3.56 -7.90 -8.94
CA ASP A 233 3.87 -7.62 -10.34
C ASP A 233 4.73 -8.74 -10.97
N GLN A 234 4.34 -10.01 -10.73
CA GLN A 234 5.06 -11.20 -11.21
C GLN A 234 6.54 -11.25 -10.78
N GLY A 235 6.84 -10.71 -9.59
CA GLY A 235 8.16 -10.75 -8.98
C GLY A 235 9.02 -9.51 -9.20
N GLU A 236 8.54 -8.50 -9.91
CA GLU A 236 9.24 -7.21 -10.07
C GLU A 236 9.31 -6.43 -8.76
N LYS A 237 8.28 -6.58 -7.91
CA LYS A 237 8.19 -5.93 -6.60
C LYS A 237 7.98 -6.95 -5.49
N VAL A 238 8.29 -6.54 -4.27
CA VAL A 238 7.95 -7.28 -3.06
C VAL A 238 7.27 -6.38 -2.04
N CYS A 239 6.47 -6.98 -1.17
CA CYS A 239 5.94 -6.35 0.03
C CYS A 239 6.28 -7.19 1.25
N ILE A 240 6.81 -6.53 2.28
CA ILE A 240 7.17 -7.12 3.57
C ILE A 240 6.15 -6.64 4.59
N THR A 241 5.31 -7.56 5.05
CA THR A 241 4.27 -7.30 6.06
C THR A 241 4.74 -7.76 7.44
N PHE A 242 4.49 -6.97 8.46
CA PHE A 242 4.90 -7.25 9.84
C PHE A 242 3.68 -7.47 10.74
N PHE A 243 3.74 -8.51 11.57
CA PHE A 243 2.66 -8.91 12.47
C PHE A 243 3.03 -8.74 13.94
N ASN A 244 2.02 -8.44 14.75
CA ASN A 244 2.10 -8.51 16.21
C ASN A 244 1.70 -9.91 16.73
N HIS A 245 1.82 -10.13 18.04
CA HIS A 245 1.47 -11.38 18.72
C HIS A 245 0.03 -11.90 18.50
N ARG A 246 -0.90 -11.06 18.02
CA ARG A 246 -2.29 -11.47 17.70
C ARG A 246 -2.46 -11.91 16.25
N GLY A 247 -1.40 -11.84 15.42
CA GLY A 247 -1.45 -12.07 13.99
C GLY A 247 -1.98 -10.87 13.17
N ALA A 248 -2.22 -9.72 13.80
CA ALA A 248 -2.60 -8.49 13.11
C ALA A 248 -1.37 -7.70 12.66
N ASN A 249 -1.55 -6.78 11.70
CA ASN A 249 -0.48 -5.85 11.33
C ASN A 249 -0.03 -5.02 12.55
N ILE A 250 1.28 -4.77 12.63
CA ILE A 250 1.89 -3.93 13.68
C ILE A 250 1.31 -2.51 13.65
N THR A 251 1.34 -1.83 14.80
CA THR A 251 0.82 -0.46 14.93
C THR A 251 1.69 0.57 14.20
N LYS A 252 1.11 1.71 13.78
CA LYS A 252 1.90 2.89 13.34
C LYS A 252 2.96 3.33 14.35
N GLY A 253 2.74 3.11 15.65
CA GLY A 253 3.75 3.35 16.68
C GLY A 253 4.93 2.38 16.61
N GLU A 254 4.67 1.11 16.30
CA GLU A 254 5.69 0.08 16.08
C GLU A 254 6.42 0.31 14.75
N GLU A 255 5.71 0.62 13.66
CA GLU A 255 6.32 1.00 12.37
C GLU A 255 7.33 2.13 12.57
N ARG A 256 6.93 3.24 13.19
CA ARG A 256 7.82 4.38 13.48
C ARG A 256 9.04 3.99 14.32
N LYS A 257 8.89 3.06 15.27
CA LYS A 257 10.04 2.56 16.06
C LYS A 257 11.04 1.85 15.16
N ILE A 258 10.55 0.98 14.28
CA ILE A 258 11.38 0.22 13.33
C ILE A 258 12.03 1.16 12.32
N GLU A 259 11.29 2.13 11.77
CA GLU A 259 11.83 3.16 10.87
C GLU A 259 12.95 3.95 11.52
N ASN A 260 12.75 4.41 12.75
CA ASN A 260 13.78 5.16 13.47
C ASN A 260 15.03 4.31 13.72
N ALA A 261 14.88 3.04 14.09
CA ALA A 261 16.02 2.13 14.24
C ALA A 261 16.74 1.87 12.92
N PHE A 262 15.99 1.70 11.83
CA PHE A 262 16.53 1.52 10.47
C PHE A 262 17.31 2.75 9.98
N LEU A 263 16.74 3.95 10.12
CA LEU A 263 17.33 5.20 9.67
C LEU A 263 18.56 5.60 10.48
N ARG A 264 18.56 5.35 11.80
CA ARG A 264 19.68 5.65 12.69
C ARG A 264 20.76 4.57 12.71
N GLU A 265 20.49 3.44 12.06
CA GLU A 265 21.31 2.23 12.14
C GLU A 265 21.55 1.76 13.58
N ASP A 266 20.60 2.05 14.47
CA ASP A 266 20.64 1.69 15.88
C ASP A 266 20.18 0.24 16.05
N PHE A 267 21.05 -0.67 15.63
CA PHE A 267 20.80 -2.11 15.66
C PHE A 267 21.40 -2.71 16.92
N ARG A 268 20.58 -3.41 17.69
CA ARG A 268 21.06 -4.36 18.69
C ARG A 268 21.92 -5.40 17.96
N ARG A 269 23.18 -5.53 18.37
CA ARG A 269 24.07 -6.60 17.93
C ARG A 269 24.41 -7.49 19.11
N VAL A 270 24.24 -8.79 18.94
CA VAL A 270 24.61 -9.77 19.96
C VAL A 270 25.98 -10.36 19.68
N THR A 271 26.65 -10.84 20.72
CA THR A 271 27.93 -11.55 20.56
C THR A 271 27.72 -12.90 19.87
N GLY A 272 28.77 -13.51 19.31
CA GLY A 272 28.66 -14.82 18.64
C GLY A 272 28.00 -15.91 19.51
N SER A 273 28.26 -15.90 20.83
CA SER A 273 27.66 -16.84 21.80
C SER A 273 26.15 -16.67 22.03
N GLN A 274 25.59 -15.54 21.60
CA GLN A 274 24.19 -15.16 21.77
C GLN A 274 23.41 -15.20 20.46
N ILE A 275 24.07 -15.57 19.35
CA ILE A 275 23.39 -15.85 18.09
C ILE A 275 22.60 -17.14 18.25
N THR A 276 21.33 -17.05 17.88
CA THR A 276 20.31 -18.10 17.99
C THR A 276 20.24 -18.92 16.70
N ASN A 277 19.41 -19.97 16.69
CA ASN A 277 19.21 -20.80 15.50
C ASN A 277 18.09 -20.27 14.61
N LEU A 278 18.23 -20.52 13.31
CA LEU A 278 17.14 -20.51 12.34
C LEU A 278 16.53 -21.91 12.30
N SER A 279 15.29 -22.06 12.75
CA SER A 279 14.58 -23.35 12.75
C SER A 279 13.49 -23.34 11.68
N SER A 280 13.36 -24.42 10.92
CA SER A 280 12.29 -24.59 9.94
C SER A 280 11.06 -25.26 10.59
N TYR A 281 9.86 -24.80 10.25
CA TYR A 281 8.58 -25.33 10.74
C TYR A 281 7.54 -25.38 9.61
N PRO A 282 7.73 -26.25 8.59
CA PRO A 282 6.84 -26.33 7.44
C PRO A 282 5.47 -26.96 7.77
N ASP A 283 5.38 -27.73 8.86
CA ASP A 283 4.16 -28.45 9.27
C ASP A 283 2.98 -27.52 9.60
N ILE A 284 3.22 -26.20 9.73
CA ILE A 284 2.17 -25.22 10.00
C ILE A 284 1.07 -25.23 8.94
N VAL A 285 1.40 -25.56 7.68
CA VAL A 285 0.42 -25.64 6.58
C VAL A 285 -0.58 -26.75 6.85
N SER A 286 -0.09 -27.97 7.11
CA SER A 286 -0.95 -29.12 7.43
C SER A 286 -1.78 -28.86 8.69
N ILE A 287 -1.17 -28.31 9.73
CA ILE A 287 -1.89 -27.94 10.98
C ILE A 287 -3.01 -26.94 10.70
N TYR A 288 -2.74 -25.91 9.89
CA TYR A 288 -3.74 -24.91 9.50
C TYR A 288 -4.96 -25.56 8.82
N TYR A 289 -4.74 -26.39 7.81
CA TYR A 289 -5.83 -27.05 7.09
C TYR A 289 -6.59 -28.04 7.97
N GLU A 290 -5.89 -28.81 8.82
CA GLU A 290 -6.54 -29.72 9.76
C GLU A 290 -7.43 -28.97 10.76
N ASP A 291 -6.93 -27.88 11.34
CA ASP A 291 -7.68 -27.11 12.34
C ASP A 291 -8.86 -26.38 11.69
N LEU A 292 -8.70 -25.88 10.46
CA LEU A 292 -9.81 -25.33 9.69
C LEU A 292 -10.90 -26.38 9.44
N MET A 293 -10.52 -27.57 9.00
CA MET A 293 -11.45 -28.68 8.76
C MET A 293 -12.16 -29.13 10.04
N LYS A 294 -11.48 -29.12 11.20
CA LYS A 294 -12.08 -29.40 12.52
C LYS A 294 -13.01 -28.27 12.98
N SER A 295 -12.83 -27.05 12.48
CA SER A 295 -13.62 -25.88 12.88
C SER A 295 -14.99 -25.78 12.21
N VAL A 296 -15.30 -26.64 11.23
CA VAL A 296 -16.56 -26.64 10.48
C VAL A 296 -17.34 -27.95 10.58
N ASN A 297 -18.65 -27.88 10.38
CA ASN A 297 -19.51 -29.04 10.22
C ASN A 297 -19.34 -29.66 8.83
N GLN A 298 -18.30 -30.48 8.69
CA GLN A 298 -17.97 -31.15 7.43
C GLN A 298 -19.12 -31.99 6.86
N LYS A 299 -19.95 -32.60 7.72
CA LYS A 299 -21.07 -33.43 7.27
C LYS A 299 -22.11 -32.60 6.51
N VAL A 300 -22.45 -31.43 7.04
CA VAL A 300 -23.44 -30.53 6.42
C VAL A 300 -22.95 -30.04 5.06
N ILE A 301 -21.66 -29.71 4.93
CA ILE A 301 -21.07 -29.29 3.65
C ILE A 301 -21.09 -30.45 2.64
N LYS A 302 -20.69 -31.66 3.07
CA LYS A 302 -20.72 -32.88 2.23
C LYS A 302 -22.11 -33.19 1.70
N ASP A 303 -23.13 -33.06 2.56
CA ASP A 303 -24.52 -33.34 2.20
C ASP A 303 -25.06 -32.32 1.17
N ALA A 304 -24.52 -31.09 1.16
CA ALA A 304 -24.93 -30.04 0.22
C ALA A 304 -24.38 -30.23 -1.20
N ARG A 305 -23.24 -30.92 -1.38
CA ARG A 305 -22.60 -31.20 -2.67
C ARG A 305 -22.43 -29.96 -3.56
N LEU A 306 -21.94 -28.87 -2.96
CA LEU A 306 -21.81 -27.58 -3.61
C LEU A 306 -20.82 -27.66 -4.78
N LYS A 307 -21.22 -27.09 -5.93
CA LYS A 307 -20.39 -27.00 -7.12
C LYS A 307 -19.71 -25.64 -7.22
N ILE A 308 -18.39 -25.64 -7.31
CA ILE A 308 -17.55 -24.44 -7.20
C ILE A 308 -16.72 -24.28 -8.47
N TYR A 309 -16.77 -23.09 -9.08
CA TYR A 309 -15.77 -22.70 -10.09
C TYR A 309 -14.64 -21.93 -9.41
N LEU A 310 -13.42 -22.48 -9.38
CA LEU A 310 -12.31 -21.98 -8.58
C LEU A 310 -11.17 -21.43 -9.45
N ASP A 311 -10.84 -20.15 -9.28
CA ASP A 311 -9.60 -19.54 -9.76
C ASP A 311 -8.72 -19.17 -8.56
N TYR A 312 -7.47 -19.64 -8.58
CA TYR A 312 -6.49 -19.40 -7.54
C TYR A 312 -5.07 -19.49 -8.09
N ASP A 313 -4.11 -18.87 -7.41
CA ASP A 313 -2.71 -18.97 -7.75
C ASP A 313 -2.10 -20.30 -7.25
N TYR A 314 -1.91 -21.26 -8.17
CA TYR A 314 -1.32 -22.55 -7.87
C TYR A 314 0.06 -22.43 -7.17
N SER A 315 0.86 -21.41 -7.50
CA SER A 315 2.20 -21.24 -6.92
C SER A 315 2.17 -20.88 -5.43
N SER A 316 1.07 -20.26 -4.97
CA SER A 316 0.88 -19.82 -3.59
C SER A 316 0.12 -20.84 -2.73
N PHE A 317 -0.89 -21.53 -3.29
CA PHE A 317 -1.74 -22.45 -2.51
C PHE A 317 -1.43 -23.94 -2.76
N GLY A 318 -0.81 -24.29 -3.89
CA GLY A 318 -0.60 -25.67 -4.31
C GLY A 318 -1.91 -26.47 -4.42
N GLU A 319 -1.83 -27.79 -4.34
CA GLU A 319 -3.00 -28.68 -4.42
C GLU A 319 -3.86 -28.72 -3.14
N HIS A 320 -3.39 -28.12 -2.04
CA HIS A 320 -4.07 -28.22 -0.75
C HIS A 320 -5.47 -27.61 -0.76
N LEU A 321 -5.67 -26.49 -1.46
CA LEU A 321 -6.95 -25.81 -1.54
C LEU A 321 -8.03 -26.66 -2.26
N PRO A 322 -7.83 -27.11 -3.52
CA PRO A 322 -8.83 -27.96 -4.17
C PRO A 322 -9.03 -29.30 -3.44
N GLN A 323 -7.97 -29.95 -2.97
CA GLN A 323 -8.08 -31.21 -2.22
C GLN A 323 -8.91 -31.04 -0.94
N MET A 324 -8.74 -29.93 -0.21
CA MET A 324 -9.56 -29.62 0.97
C MET A 324 -11.04 -29.48 0.58
N LEU A 325 -11.35 -28.72 -0.48
CA LEU A 325 -12.73 -28.52 -0.92
C LEU A 325 -13.39 -29.82 -1.40
N GLU A 326 -12.67 -30.64 -2.15
CA GLU A 326 -13.14 -31.98 -2.55
C GLU A 326 -13.36 -32.88 -1.34
N SER A 327 -12.47 -32.82 -0.32
CA SER A 327 -12.64 -33.57 0.93
C SER A 327 -13.85 -33.11 1.75
N LEU A 328 -14.32 -31.87 1.56
CA LEU A 328 -15.57 -31.33 2.10
C LEU A 328 -16.79 -31.72 1.26
N GLY A 329 -16.62 -32.49 0.18
CA GLY A 329 -17.69 -32.97 -0.69
C GLY A 329 -18.14 -31.99 -1.76
N CYS A 330 -17.33 -30.95 -2.05
CA CYS A 330 -17.60 -30.01 -3.14
C CYS A 330 -17.16 -30.59 -4.50
N ASP A 331 -17.90 -30.26 -5.56
CA ASP A 331 -17.51 -30.50 -6.96
C ASP A 331 -16.73 -29.28 -7.46
N VAL A 332 -15.40 -29.41 -7.58
CA VAL A 332 -14.50 -28.28 -7.88
C VAL A 332 -14.10 -28.28 -9.35
N LEU A 333 -14.45 -27.22 -10.06
CA LEU A 333 -13.98 -26.93 -11.41
C LEU A 333 -12.90 -25.87 -11.37
N ILE A 334 -11.65 -26.25 -11.64
CA ILE A 334 -10.51 -25.33 -11.65
C ILE A 334 -10.52 -24.50 -12.94
N SER A 335 -10.24 -23.21 -12.80
CA SER A 335 -10.15 -22.26 -13.92
C SER A 335 -9.04 -22.62 -14.90
N GLU A 336 -9.34 -22.52 -16.19
CA GLU A 336 -8.36 -22.68 -17.29
C GLU A 336 -7.44 -21.46 -17.43
N LYS A 337 -7.84 -20.31 -16.87
CA LYS A 337 -7.00 -19.12 -16.76
C LYS A 337 -6.23 -19.18 -15.44
N ALA A 338 -5.05 -19.79 -15.45
CA ALA A 338 -4.07 -19.46 -14.43
C ALA A 338 -3.54 -18.04 -14.74
N ASP A 339 -3.38 -17.20 -13.71
CA ASP A 339 -2.46 -16.06 -13.75
C ASP A 339 -2.92 -14.77 -14.50
N THR A 340 -4.19 -14.35 -14.34
CA THR A 340 -4.66 -13.04 -14.89
C THR A 340 -5.44 -12.15 -13.92
N PHE A 341 -5.17 -12.22 -12.60
CA PHE A 341 -5.76 -11.26 -11.65
C PHE A 341 -5.36 -9.79 -11.95
N LEU A 342 -4.17 -9.59 -12.54
CA LEU A 342 -3.59 -8.26 -12.75
C LEU A 342 -4.21 -7.43 -13.89
N LYS A 343 -5.11 -8.00 -14.71
CA LYS A 343 -5.65 -7.31 -15.89
C LYS A 343 -7.18 -7.38 -15.94
N ALA A 344 -7.79 -6.32 -15.43
CA ALA A 344 -9.16 -5.85 -15.60
C ALA A 344 -10.21 -6.43 -14.65
N ARG A 345 -11.01 -5.50 -14.10
CA ARG A 345 -12.29 -5.68 -13.38
C ARG A 345 -13.39 -6.34 -14.24
N GLU A 346 -12.99 -7.17 -15.20
CA GLU A 346 -13.85 -7.83 -16.18
C GLU A 346 -14.17 -9.24 -15.69
N PHE A 347 -15.16 -9.33 -14.81
CA PHE A 347 -15.66 -10.60 -14.30
C PHE A 347 -16.52 -11.36 -15.31
N SER A 348 -16.75 -10.81 -16.51
CA SER A 348 -17.66 -11.36 -17.52
C SER A 348 -17.33 -12.81 -17.89
N TRP A 349 -16.05 -13.14 -18.07
CA TRP A 349 -15.61 -14.50 -18.33
C TRP A 349 -15.96 -15.46 -17.18
N TYR A 350 -15.66 -15.06 -15.95
CA TYR A 350 -15.94 -15.86 -14.76
C TYR A 350 -17.44 -16.06 -14.55
N LYS A 351 -18.24 -15.00 -14.75
CA LYS A 351 -19.70 -15.06 -14.72
C LYS A 351 -20.22 -16.05 -15.75
N GLU A 352 -19.73 -15.97 -16.99
CA GLU A 352 -20.13 -16.89 -18.06
C GLU A 352 -19.83 -18.34 -17.67
N LYS A 353 -18.63 -18.63 -17.15
CA LYS A 353 -18.23 -19.98 -16.73
C LYS A 353 -19.09 -20.50 -15.57
N VAL A 354 -19.34 -19.69 -14.54
CA VAL A 354 -20.22 -20.04 -13.41
C VAL A 354 -21.62 -20.40 -13.91
N LEU A 355 -22.20 -19.57 -14.78
CA LEU A 355 -23.54 -19.79 -15.34
C LEU A 355 -23.58 -21.01 -16.28
N LYS A 356 -22.59 -21.14 -17.18
CA LYS A 356 -22.48 -22.23 -18.16
C LYS A 356 -22.33 -23.59 -17.48
N HIS A 357 -21.50 -23.67 -16.46
CA HIS A 357 -21.26 -24.91 -15.71
C HIS A 357 -22.29 -25.15 -14.59
N ARG A 358 -23.23 -24.21 -14.40
CA ARG A 358 -24.27 -24.23 -13.35
C ARG A 358 -23.65 -24.43 -11.96
N CYS A 359 -22.59 -23.69 -11.66
CA CYS A 359 -21.97 -23.72 -10.35
C CYS A 359 -22.86 -22.98 -9.33
N ASP A 360 -22.84 -23.43 -8.08
CA ASP A 360 -23.52 -22.74 -6.97
C ASP A 360 -22.83 -21.42 -6.64
N LEU A 361 -21.51 -21.39 -6.83
CA LEU A 361 -20.69 -20.19 -6.72
C LEU A 361 -19.39 -20.29 -7.53
N GLY A 362 -18.89 -19.13 -7.96
CA GLY A 362 -17.52 -18.92 -8.40
C GLY A 362 -16.68 -18.32 -7.28
N VAL A 363 -15.41 -18.67 -7.25
CA VAL A 363 -14.42 -18.24 -6.27
C VAL A 363 -13.18 -17.78 -7.02
N ILE A 364 -12.72 -16.56 -6.75
CA ILE A 364 -11.44 -16.05 -7.24
C ILE A 364 -10.64 -15.64 -6.01
N MET A 365 -9.45 -16.23 -5.83
CA MET A 365 -8.60 -16.02 -4.68
C MET A 365 -7.26 -15.39 -5.10
N HIS A 366 -6.88 -14.31 -4.44
CA HIS A 366 -5.61 -13.64 -4.69
C HIS A 366 -4.42 -14.43 -4.11
N SER A 367 -3.23 -14.27 -4.68
CA SER A 367 -2.03 -15.02 -4.30
C SER A 367 -1.60 -14.82 -2.84
N ASP A 368 -1.91 -13.66 -2.23
CA ASP A 368 -1.63 -13.41 -0.81
C ASP A 368 -2.55 -14.16 0.16
N GLY A 369 -3.67 -14.73 -0.32
CA GLY A 369 -4.67 -15.42 0.47
C GLY A 369 -5.55 -14.53 1.35
N GLU A 370 -5.46 -13.20 1.25
CA GLU A 370 -6.28 -12.29 2.06
C GLU A 370 -7.50 -11.77 1.30
N TYR A 371 -7.47 -11.77 -0.05
CA TYR A 371 -8.58 -11.30 -0.88
C TYR A 371 -9.38 -12.43 -1.52
N LEU A 372 -10.70 -12.37 -1.34
CA LEU A 372 -11.68 -13.30 -1.87
C LEU A 372 -12.74 -12.54 -2.69
N ILE A 373 -12.97 -12.98 -3.92
CA ILE A 373 -14.09 -12.53 -4.75
C ILE A 373 -15.00 -13.73 -4.97
N LEU A 374 -16.30 -13.52 -4.78
CA LEU A 374 -17.31 -14.55 -5.02
C LEU A 374 -18.21 -14.15 -6.19
N ILE A 375 -18.70 -15.14 -6.91
CA ILE A 375 -19.72 -14.96 -7.94
C ILE A 375 -20.87 -15.89 -7.59
N ASP A 376 -22.07 -15.36 -7.42
CA ASP A 376 -23.22 -16.23 -7.13
C ASP A 376 -23.72 -16.98 -8.38
N SER A 377 -24.66 -17.90 -8.17
CA SER A 377 -25.32 -18.68 -9.22
C SER A 377 -26.11 -17.84 -10.25
N LYS A 378 -26.27 -16.52 -10.03
CA LYS A 378 -26.92 -15.57 -10.95
C LYS A 378 -25.92 -14.66 -11.67
N GLY A 379 -24.63 -14.79 -11.38
CA GLY A 379 -23.57 -13.96 -11.94
C GLY A 379 -23.36 -12.63 -11.21
N THR A 380 -23.92 -12.45 -10.01
CA THR A 380 -23.63 -11.29 -9.15
C THR A 380 -22.21 -11.43 -8.61
N VAL A 381 -21.38 -10.41 -8.80
CA VAL A 381 -20.02 -10.36 -8.24
C VAL A 381 -20.07 -9.75 -6.86
N ILE A 382 -19.50 -10.45 -5.89
CA ILE A 382 -19.43 -10.07 -4.49
C ILE A 382 -17.96 -9.82 -4.17
N GLN A 383 -17.61 -8.54 -4.06
CA GLN A 383 -16.27 -8.06 -3.73
C GLN A 383 -16.39 -6.80 -2.86
N GLU A 384 -15.28 -6.38 -2.26
CA GLU A 384 -15.14 -5.10 -1.53
C GLU A 384 -16.27 -4.84 -0.52
N ASP A 385 -17.06 -3.78 -0.71
CA ASP A 385 -18.13 -3.37 0.20
C ASP A 385 -19.26 -4.39 0.28
N LEU A 386 -19.63 -5.04 -0.83
CA LEU A 386 -20.65 -6.09 -0.83
C LEU A 386 -20.16 -7.35 -0.12
N TYR A 387 -18.88 -7.68 -0.24
CA TYR A 387 -18.26 -8.77 0.52
C TYR A 387 -18.26 -8.45 2.02
N THR A 388 -17.89 -7.22 2.40
CA THR A 388 -17.91 -6.76 3.79
C THR A 388 -19.33 -6.80 4.39
N ALA A 389 -20.33 -6.42 3.60
CA ALA A 389 -21.75 -6.54 3.98
C ALA A 389 -22.19 -8.00 4.13
N LEU A 390 -21.77 -8.90 3.23
CA LEU A 390 -22.05 -10.34 3.32
C LEU A 390 -21.44 -10.96 4.58
N VAL A 391 -20.17 -10.69 4.88
CA VAL A 391 -19.52 -11.17 6.11
C VAL A 391 -20.25 -10.65 7.33
N SER A 392 -20.59 -9.35 7.35
CA SER A 392 -21.35 -8.73 8.44
C SER A 392 -22.71 -9.41 8.63
N LEU A 393 -23.43 -9.70 7.55
CA LEU A 393 -24.71 -10.40 7.58
C LEU A 393 -24.58 -11.80 8.19
N ILE A 394 -23.57 -12.58 7.78
CA ILE A 394 -23.32 -13.93 8.31
C ILE A 394 -23.03 -13.88 9.82
N ILE A 395 -22.19 -12.94 10.27
CA ILE A 395 -21.87 -12.77 11.69
C ILE A 395 -23.10 -12.31 12.48
N LEU A 396 -23.90 -11.39 11.95
CA LEU A 396 -25.11 -10.89 12.60
C LEU A 396 -26.17 -12.00 12.72
N LYS A 397 -26.34 -12.84 11.70
CA LYS A 397 -27.30 -13.95 11.73
C LYS A 397 -26.88 -15.10 12.65
N ASN A 398 -25.61 -15.51 12.60
CA ASN A 398 -25.13 -16.66 13.38
C ASN A 398 -25.01 -16.37 14.88
N HIS A 399 -24.79 -15.11 15.26
CA HIS A 399 -24.29 -14.79 16.60
C HIS A 399 -25.11 -13.77 17.40
N ALA A 400 -26.37 -13.54 17.06
CA ALA A 400 -27.22 -12.52 17.67
C ALA A 400 -27.38 -12.66 19.22
N PRO A 401 -27.22 -11.57 20.00
CA PRO A 401 -26.69 -10.26 19.60
C PRO A 401 -25.17 -10.31 19.37
N SER A 402 -24.71 -9.74 18.26
CA SER A 402 -23.27 -9.62 17.94
C SER A 402 -22.89 -8.18 17.62
N THR A 403 -21.58 -7.90 17.63
CA THR A 403 -21.03 -6.59 17.25
C THR A 403 -20.13 -6.82 16.05
N VAL A 404 -20.35 -6.09 14.96
CA VAL A 404 -19.50 -6.13 13.76
C VAL A 404 -18.68 -4.86 13.67
N VAL A 405 -17.40 -5.00 13.32
CA VAL A 405 -16.51 -3.86 13.07
C VAL A 405 -16.42 -3.63 11.56
N VAL A 406 -16.52 -2.40 11.08
CA VAL A 406 -16.41 -2.10 9.63
C VAL A 406 -15.66 -0.79 9.40
N PRO A 407 -14.98 -0.61 8.26
CA PRO A 407 -14.35 0.67 7.95
C PRO A 407 -15.40 1.79 7.80
N VAL A 408 -14.98 3.04 7.99
CA VAL A 408 -15.83 4.23 7.85
C VAL A 408 -16.46 4.37 6.45
N THR A 409 -15.86 3.75 5.43
CA THR A 409 -16.35 3.68 4.05
C THR A 409 -17.48 2.67 3.85
N ALA A 410 -17.69 1.73 4.78
CA ALA A 410 -18.64 0.65 4.58
C ALA A 410 -20.10 1.16 4.48
N PRO A 411 -20.96 0.49 3.70
CA PRO A 411 -22.34 0.92 3.47
C PRO A 411 -23.18 1.06 4.74
N LEU A 412 -24.13 2.00 4.76
CA LEU A 412 -25.13 2.14 5.83
C LEU A 412 -26.11 0.95 5.91
N ALA A 413 -26.16 0.13 4.85
CA ALA A 413 -26.88 -1.14 4.83
C ALA A 413 -26.48 -2.05 6.00
N ILE A 414 -25.25 -1.96 6.50
CA ILE A 414 -24.75 -2.79 7.62
C ILE A 414 -25.41 -2.38 8.94
N GLU A 415 -25.63 -1.09 9.19
CA GLU A 415 -26.40 -0.61 10.33
C GLU A 415 -27.85 -1.08 10.29
N ALA A 416 -28.48 -1.06 9.11
CA ALA A 416 -29.83 -1.58 8.92
C ALA A 416 -29.92 -3.08 9.23
N MET A 417 -28.95 -3.87 8.76
CA MET A 417 -28.83 -5.29 9.10
C MET A 417 -28.59 -5.49 10.60
N ALA A 418 -27.69 -4.73 11.22
CA ALA A 418 -27.41 -4.82 12.64
C ALA A 418 -28.65 -4.53 13.48
N LYS A 419 -29.42 -3.49 13.14
CA LYS A 419 -30.71 -3.19 13.79
C LYS A 419 -31.70 -4.35 13.67
N LYS A 420 -31.82 -4.95 12.48
CA LYS A 420 -32.71 -6.09 12.22
C LYS A 420 -32.35 -7.31 13.08
N TYR A 421 -31.06 -7.60 13.27
CA TYR A 421 -30.57 -8.76 14.02
C TYR A 421 -30.15 -8.42 15.46
N ARG A 422 -30.58 -7.27 16.00
CA ARG A 422 -30.26 -6.81 17.37
C ARG A 422 -28.75 -6.78 17.67
N GLY A 423 -27.95 -6.51 16.65
CA GLY A 423 -26.51 -6.33 16.73
C GLY A 423 -26.10 -4.87 16.85
N ARG A 424 -24.79 -4.64 16.88
CA ARG A 424 -24.17 -3.30 16.90
C ARG A 424 -23.10 -3.20 15.82
N VAL A 425 -22.88 -1.99 15.33
CA VAL A 425 -21.80 -1.68 14.39
C VAL A 425 -20.79 -0.78 15.09
N ILE A 426 -19.50 -1.08 14.93
CA ILE A 426 -18.40 -0.21 15.34
C ILE A 426 -17.64 0.19 14.07
N ARG A 427 -17.56 1.49 13.80
CA ARG A 427 -16.78 2.01 12.66
C ARG A 427 -15.32 2.22 13.06
N THR A 428 -14.41 1.91 12.15
CA THR A 428 -12.96 2.11 12.30
C THR A 428 -12.38 2.86 11.11
N LYS A 429 -11.12 3.26 11.22
CA LYS A 429 -10.38 3.91 10.13
C LYS A 429 -10.21 2.95 8.94
N THR A 430 -10.00 3.52 7.76
CA THR A 430 -9.91 2.78 6.49
C THR A 430 -8.67 1.90 6.39
N SER A 431 -7.56 2.27 7.04
CA SER A 431 -6.34 1.47 7.00
C SER A 431 -6.56 0.08 7.64
N LYS A 432 -6.15 -0.94 6.89
CA LYS A 432 -6.21 -2.38 7.25
C LYS A 432 -5.72 -2.66 8.66
N GLN A 433 -4.67 -1.96 9.09
CA GLN A 433 -4.09 -2.07 10.41
C GLN A 433 -5.06 -1.68 11.54
N PHE A 434 -5.77 -0.56 11.40
CA PHE A 434 -6.78 -0.13 12.38
C PHE A 434 -8.00 -1.05 12.35
N PHE A 435 -8.36 -1.57 11.18
CA PHE A 435 -9.46 -2.51 11.06
C PHE A 435 -9.17 -3.81 11.82
N MET A 436 -8.01 -4.43 11.58
CA MET A 436 -7.57 -5.63 12.31
C MET A 436 -7.50 -5.40 13.82
N GLN A 437 -6.94 -4.26 14.25
CA GLN A 437 -6.83 -3.93 15.68
C GLN A 437 -8.20 -3.81 16.34
N GLN A 438 -9.12 -3.08 15.71
CA GLN A 438 -10.46 -2.86 16.25
C GLN A 438 -11.25 -4.18 16.35
N ILE A 439 -11.16 -5.08 15.37
CA ILE A 439 -11.81 -6.41 15.44
C ILE A 439 -11.25 -7.22 16.62
N LEU A 440 -9.95 -7.10 16.87
CA LEU A 440 -9.23 -7.90 17.85
C LEU A 440 -9.16 -7.27 19.25
N GLU A 441 -9.83 -6.15 19.52
CA GLU A 441 -9.84 -5.53 20.86
C GLU A 441 -10.54 -6.41 21.90
N ASP A 442 -9.97 -6.54 23.10
CA ASP A 442 -10.45 -7.49 24.13
C ASP A 442 -11.89 -7.22 24.58
N LYS A 443 -12.32 -5.95 24.62
CA LYS A 443 -13.70 -5.55 24.95
C LYS A 443 -14.71 -6.07 23.93
N ILE A 444 -14.27 -6.27 22.70
CA ILE A 444 -15.04 -6.83 21.59
C ILE A 444 -14.87 -8.36 21.62
N LEU A 445 -13.67 -8.87 21.91
CA LEU A 445 -13.28 -10.28 21.81
C LEU A 445 -13.82 -11.24 22.89
N ASN A 446 -14.63 -10.78 23.85
CA ASN A 446 -15.22 -11.63 24.92
C ASN A 446 -16.14 -12.77 24.45
N SER A 447 -16.18 -13.05 23.15
CA SER A 447 -16.76 -14.24 22.57
C SER A 447 -15.93 -14.65 21.36
N GLN A 448 -15.73 -15.96 21.14
CA GLN A 448 -15.06 -16.54 19.95
C GLN A 448 -15.59 -15.99 18.60
N LYS A 449 -16.71 -15.27 18.63
CA LYS A 449 -17.49 -14.70 17.53
C LYS A 449 -16.76 -13.62 16.71
N ASN A 450 -15.90 -12.80 17.32
CA ASN A 450 -15.22 -11.70 16.60
C ASN A 450 -13.90 -12.13 15.96
N TYR A 451 -13.30 -13.22 16.45
CA TYR A 451 -12.21 -13.87 15.75
C TYR A 451 -12.67 -14.43 14.40
N GLN A 452 -13.93 -14.92 14.30
CA GLN A 452 -14.52 -15.32 13.02
C GLN A 452 -14.63 -14.14 12.04
N GLN A 453 -14.99 -12.93 12.49
CA GLN A 453 -15.00 -11.77 11.60
C GLN A 453 -13.59 -11.46 11.06
N PHE A 454 -12.57 -11.45 11.92
CA PHE A 454 -11.17 -11.21 11.52
C PHE A 454 -10.75 -12.19 10.42
N THR A 455 -10.98 -13.47 10.68
CA THR A 455 -10.69 -14.60 9.80
C THR A 455 -11.44 -14.50 8.47
N MET A 456 -12.74 -14.22 8.47
CA MET A 456 -13.50 -14.07 7.22
C MET A 456 -13.09 -12.82 6.42
N GLN A 457 -12.49 -11.81 7.03
CA GLN A 457 -12.05 -10.59 6.34
C GLN A 457 -10.61 -10.69 5.79
N PHE A 458 -9.73 -11.45 6.44
CA PHE A 458 -8.29 -11.46 6.17
C PHE A 458 -7.70 -12.86 5.94
N ASP A 459 -8.55 -13.88 5.82
CA ASP A 459 -8.18 -15.24 5.47
C ASP A 459 -9.23 -15.79 4.47
N ALA A 460 -8.90 -15.70 3.18
CA ALA A 460 -9.80 -16.09 2.10
C ALA A 460 -10.14 -17.58 2.12
N ILE A 461 -9.22 -18.45 2.58
CA ILE A 461 -9.44 -19.89 2.68
C ILE A 461 -10.46 -20.16 3.78
N HIS A 462 -10.24 -19.59 4.96
CA HIS A 462 -11.16 -19.74 6.08
C HIS A 462 -12.52 -19.09 5.79
N ALA A 463 -12.53 -17.94 5.11
CA ALA A 463 -13.76 -17.27 4.71
C ALA A 463 -14.60 -18.14 3.78
N LEU A 464 -14.00 -18.71 2.74
CA LEU A 464 -14.66 -19.61 1.80
C LEU A 464 -15.31 -20.78 2.54
N VAL A 465 -14.54 -21.49 3.37
CA VAL A 465 -15.03 -22.68 4.09
C VAL A 465 -16.17 -22.33 5.05
N LYS A 466 -16.13 -21.16 5.72
CA LYS A 466 -17.23 -20.69 6.58
C LYS A 466 -18.47 -20.26 5.78
N ILE A 467 -18.30 -19.70 4.59
CA ILE A 467 -19.42 -19.38 3.72
C ILE A 467 -20.07 -20.68 3.22
N LEU A 468 -19.29 -21.67 2.78
CA LEU A 468 -19.81 -22.98 2.38
C LEU A 468 -20.58 -23.67 3.50
N GLU A 469 -20.02 -23.67 4.74
CA GLU A 469 -20.71 -24.15 5.93
C GLU A 469 -22.07 -23.47 6.11
N TYR A 470 -22.10 -22.14 6.03
CA TYR A 470 -23.30 -21.35 6.21
C TYR A 470 -24.36 -21.64 5.13
N LEU A 471 -23.97 -21.66 3.85
CA LEU A 471 -24.89 -21.94 2.73
C LEU A 471 -25.48 -23.35 2.85
N ALA A 472 -24.66 -24.32 3.23
CA ALA A 472 -25.07 -25.71 3.42
C ALA A 472 -26.01 -25.87 4.63
N GLN A 473 -25.73 -25.19 5.75
CA GLN A 473 -26.54 -25.24 6.96
C GLN A 473 -27.90 -24.57 6.77
N GLU A 474 -27.94 -23.40 6.15
CA GLU A 474 -29.17 -22.66 5.87
C GLU A 474 -29.91 -23.17 4.62
N ARG A 475 -29.32 -24.12 3.87
CA ARG A 475 -29.83 -24.63 2.59
C ARG A 475 -30.25 -23.52 1.63
N THR A 476 -29.46 -22.45 1.61
CA THR A 476 -29.79 -21.20 0.92
C THR A 476 -28.70 -20.91 -0.12
N PRO A 477 -29.04 -20.68 -1.40
CA PRO A 477 -28.08 -20.27 -2.41
C PRO A 477 -27.41 -18.93 -2.07
N LEU A 478 -26.16 -18.74 -2.49
CA LEU A 478 -25.42 -17.49 -2.25
C LEU A 478 -26.18 -16.26 -2.77
N SER A 479 -26.87 -16.39 -3.91
CA SER A 479 -27.68 -15.33 -4.51
C SER A 479 -28.87 -14.89 -3.64
N GLN A 480 -29.45 -15.82 -2.86
CA GLN A 480 -30.51 -15.47 -1.92
C GLN A 480 -29.95 -14.81 -0.67
N LEU A 481 -28.80 -15.28 -0.17
CA LEU A 481 -28.14 -14.68 0.99
C LEU A 481 -27.72 -13.24 0.71
N VAL A 482 -27.11 -12.98 -0.45
CA VAL A 482 -26.74 -11.63 -0.89
C VAL A 482 -27.98 -10.75 -1.07
N GLY A 483 -29.08 -11.30 -1.58
CA GLY A 483 -30.36 -10.58 -1.69
C GLY A 483 -30.98 -10.15 -0.35
N LEU A 484 -30.46 -10.60 0.80
CA LEU A 484 -30.87 -10.11 2.12
C LEU A 484 -30.12 -8.84 2.54
N VAL A 485 -29.02 -8.51 1.87
CA VAL A 485 -28.29 -7.26 2.08
C VAL A 485 -29.12 -6.13 1.46
N PRO A 486 -29.47 -5.08 2.23
CA PRO A 486 -30.14 -3.91 1.66
C PRO A 486 -29.31 -3.31 0.53
N GLU A 487 -29.98 -2.88 -0.53
CA GLU A 487 -29.32 -2.21 -1.66
C GLU A 487 -28.63 -0.92 -1.19
N PHE A 488 -27.46 -0.65 -1.74
CA PHE A 488 -26.69 0.56 -1.49
C PHE A 488 -25.99 0.97 -2.79
N HIS A 489 -25.82 2.28 -2.97
CA HIS A 489 -25.17 2.84 -4.15
C HIS A 489 -23.96 3.65 -3.72
N LEU A 490 -22.77 3.17 -4.10
CA LEU A 490 -21.50 3.81 -3.76
C LEU A 490 -20.82 4.36 -5.01
N SER A 491 -20.23 5.53 -4.89
CA SER A 491 -19.35 6.13 -5.89
C SER A 491 -18.01 6.50 -5.26
N ARG A 492 -16.93 6.35 -6.03
CA ARG A 492 -15.56 6.66 -5.59
C ARG A 492 -14.81 7.43 -6.66
N GLN A 493 -14.10 8.47 -6.26
CA GLN A 493 -13.21 9.21 -7.13
C GLN A 493 -11.93 9.62 -6.40
N ASP A 494 -10.78 9.40 -7.03
CA ASP A 494 -9.49 9.86 -6.53
C ASP A 494 -9.15 11.21 -7.19
N ILE A 495 -8.85 12.24 -6.39
CA ILE A 495 -8.55 13.60 -6.83
C ILE A 495 -7.12 13.96 -6.49
N GLU A 496 -6.33 14.40 -7.47
CA GLU A 496 -4.96 14.87 -7.21
C GLU A 496 -4.97 16.04 -6.21
N CYS A 497 -4.27 15.85 -5.09
CA CYS A 497 -4.15 16.82 -4.01
C CYS A 497 -2.72 16.80 -3.47
N PRO A 498 -1.90 17.81 -3.80
CA PRO A 498 -0.53 17.91 -3.31
C PRO A 498 -0.45 17.83 -1.78
N TRP A 499 0.64 17.26 -1.26
CA TRP A 499 0.87 17.11 0.18
C TRP A 499 0.68 18.40 0.98
N SER A 500 1.13 19.53 0.44
CA SER A 500 0.99 20.85 1.06
C SER A 500 -0.45 21.33 1.14
N ALA A 501 -1.31 20.91 0.20
CA ALA A 501 -2.70 21.35 0.10
C ALA A 501 -3.66 20.51 0.95
N LYS A 502 -3.33 19.24 1.25
CA LYS A 502 -4.19 18.32 2.01
C LYS A 502 -4.70 18.94 3.33
N GLY A 503 -3.82 19.57 4.10
CA GLY A 503 -4.19 20.20 5.37
C GLY A 503 -5.16 21.38 5.20
N THR A 504 -4.98 22.19 4.16
CA THR A 504 -5.88 23.31 3.82
C THR A 504 -7.24 22.80 3.38
N VAL A 505 -7.29 21.80 2.49
CA VAL A 505 -8.53 21.18 2.02
C VAL A 505 -9.34 20.63 3.19
N MET A 506 -8.70 19.88 4.11
CA MET A 506 -9.39 19.32 5.28
C MET A 506 -9.95 20.42 6.20
N ARG A 507 -9.17 21.47 6.47
CA ARG A 507 -9.60 22.58 7.32
C ARG A 507 -10.83 23.28 6.75
N LYS A 508 -10.81 23.61 5.46
CA LYS A 508 -11.93 24.28 4.78
C LYS A 508 -13.20 23.44 4.73
N LEU A 509 -13.07 22.14 4.45
CA LEU A 509 -14.21 21.22 4.49
C LEU A 509 -14.87 21.21 5.89
N ILE A 510 -14.06 21.20 6.95
CA ILE A 510 -14.57 21.26 8.33
C ILE A 510 -15.23 22.61 8.64
N GLU A 511 -14.65 23.71 8.15
CA GLU A 511 -15.18 25.08 8.34
C GLU A 511 -16.50 25.33 7.61
N GLU A 512 -16.69 24.75 6.42
CA GLU A 512 -17.90 24.92 5.61
C GLU A 512 -19.06 24.01 6.10
N GLU A 513 -18.76 22.75 6.45
CA GLU A 513 -19.77 21.71 6.72
C GLU A 513 -20.20 21.63 8.20
N LYS A 514 -20.29 22.77 8.89
CA LYS A 514 -20.51 22.85 10.35
C LYS A 514 -21.72 22.03 10.81
N GLY A 515 -21.46 20.94 11.55
CA GLY A 515 -22.46 20.25 12.38
C GLY A 515 -23.05 18.94 11.83
N LYS A 516 -22.74 18.54 10.58
CA LYS A 516 -23.14 17.24 10.00
C LYS A 516 -21.93 16.38 9.62
N THR A 517 -20.86 16.43 10.39
CA THR A 517 -19.59 15.75 10.04
C THR A 517 -19.09 14.75 11.07
N GLU A 518 -18.50 13.66 10.58
CA GLU A 518 -17.75 12.67 11.35
C GLU A 518 -16.28 12.73 10.92
N LEU A 519 -15.37 12.84 11.90
CA LEU A 519 -13.93 13.06 11.68
C LEU A 519 -13.08 11.85 12.06
N LEU A 520 -13.65 10.64 11.97
CA LEU A 520 -12.98 9.40 12.36
C LEU A 520 -11.73 9.13 11.52
N ASP A 521 -11.83 9.31 10.20
CA ASP A 521 -10.75 9.13 9.24
C ASP A 521 -11.00 10.01 8.01
N GLY A 522 -10.48 11.24 8.01
CA GLY A 522 -10.85 12.27 7.03
C GLY A 522 -12.07 13.08 7.46
N VAL A 523 -12.84 13.59 6.49
CA VAL A 523 -14.05 14.38 6.72
C VAL A 523 -15.24 13.67 6.06
N LYS A 524 -16.08 13.02 6.86
CA LYS A 524 -17.35 12.43 6.40
C LYS A 524 -18.47 13.43 6.64
N VAL A 525 -19.21 13.78 5.61
CA VAL A 525 -20.32 14.74 5.63
C VAL A 525 -21.62 14.01 5.33
N PHE A 526 -22.63 14.20 6.17
CA PHE A 526 -23.96 13.63 5.99
C PHE A 526 -24.89 14.61 5.29
N HIS A 527 -25.55 14.12 4.25
CA HIS A 527 -26.55 14.80 3.44
C HIS A 527 -27.90 14.10 3.60
N ASP A 528 -28.99 14.76 3.21
CA ASP A 528 -30.32 14.16 3.31
C ASP A 528 -30.49 12.99 2.31
N GLN A 529 -29.72 13.00 1.20
CA GLN A 529 -29.73 11.97 0.16
C GLN A 529 -28.58 10.95 0.30
N GLY A 530 -27.75 11.03 1.33
CA GLY A 530 -26.56 10.18 1.42
C GLY A 530 -25.44 10.71 2.32
N TRP A 531 -24.21 10.27 2.06
CA TRP A 531 -23.03 10.83 2.71
C TRP A 531 -21.86 10.88 1.72
N ALA A 532 -20.88 11.75 2.00
CA ALA A 532 -19.62 11.79 1.29
C ALA A 532 -18.46 11.84 2.29
N LEU A 533 -17.42 11.04 2.04
CA LEU A 533 -16.19 10.97 2.82
C LEU A 533 -15.03 11.45 1.96
N ILE A 534 -14.33 12.46 2.44
CA ILE A 534 -13.11 12.96 1.82
C ILE A 534 -11.93 12.49 2.68
N LEU A 535 -11.16 11.57 2.13
CA LEU A 535 -10.04 10.91 2.79
C LEU A 535 -8.72 11.32 2.13
N PRO A 536 -7.85 12.07 2.83
CA PRO A 536 -6.51 12.35 2.33
C PRO A 536 -5.65 11.08 2.40
N ASP A 537 -5.04 10.67 1.29
CA ASP A 537 -4.20 9.47 1.29
C ASP A 537 -2.90 9.69 2.08
N SER A 538 -2.36 8.66 2.74
CA SER A 538 -1.13 8.79 3.54
C SER A 538 0.15 8.67 2.72
N ASP A 539 0.09 8.03 1.56
CA ASP A 539 1.24 7.57 0.77
C ASP A 539 1.29 8.20 -0.63
N GLU A 540 0.14 8.63 -1.18
CA GLU A 540 0.00 9.23 -2.51
C GLU A 540 -0.51 10.67 -2.43
N PRO A 541 -0.14 11.58 -3.36
CA PRO A 541 -0.62 12.96 -3.40
C PRO A 541 -2.05 13.07 -3.95
N VAL A 542 -2.99 12.30 -3.37
CA VAL A 542 -4.41 12.29 -3.72
C VAL A 542 -5.29 12.45 -2.48
N CYS A 543 -6.50 12.96 -2.69
CA CYS A 543 -7.63 12.83 -1.78
C CYS A 543 -8.65 11.90 -2.44
N ARG A 544 -9.03 10.85 -1.73
CA ARG A 544 -10.04 9.88 -2.18
C ARG A 544 -11.40 10.30 -1.66
N ILE A 545 -12.38 10.35 -2.55
CA ILE A 545 -13.76 10.71 -2.24
C ILE A 545 -14.58 9.43 -2.36
N PHE A 546 -15.36 9.14 -1.33
CA PHE A 546 -16.32 8.03 -1.31
C PHE A 546 -17.68 8.63 -1.01
N SER A 547 -18.72 8.25 -1.74
CA SER A 547 -20.07 8.71 -1.44
C SER A 547 -21.05 7.56 -1.50
N GLU A 548 -22.02 7.54 -0.59
CA GLU A 548 -23.19 6.67 -0.65
C GLU A 548 -24.42 7.53 -0.89
N GLY A 549 -25.30 7.11 -1.79
CA GLY A 549 -26.53 7.82 -2.12
C GLY A 549 -27.76 6.91 -2.06
N THR A 550 -28.95 7.51 -1.99
CA THR A 550 -30.22 6.79 -2.16
C THR A 550 -30.42 6.21 -3.56
N SER A 551 -29.64 6.70 -4.53
CA SER A 551 -29.52 6.19 -5.90
C SER A 551 -28.07 6.32 -6.36
N MET A 552 -27.71 5.65 -7.45
CA MET A 552 -26.39 5.82 -8.06
C MET A 552 -26.13 7.27 -8.50
N GLU A 553 -27.16 7.92 -9.06
CA GLU A 553 -27.12 9.33 -9.46
C GLU A 553 -26.79 10.24 -8.27
N ALA A 554 -27.47 10.07 -7.12
CA ALA A 554 -27.20 10.86 -5.92
C ALA A 554 -25.77 10.62 -5.38
N ALA A 555 -25.27 9.38 -5.44
CA ALA A 555 -23.90 9.07 -5.01
C ALA A 555 -22.85 9.74 -5.92
N GLU A 556 -23.09 9.77 -7.23
CA GLU A 556 -22.23 10.43 -8.22
C GLU A 556 -22.28 11.96 -8.08
N GLU A 557 -23.45 12.54 -7.86
CA GLU A 557 -23.62 13.97 -7.61
C GLU A 557 -22.86 14.43 -6.36
N LEU A 558 -22.97 13.69 -5.26
CA LEU A 558 -22.21 13.97 -4.03
C LEU A 558 -20.70 13.89 -4.28
N THR A 559 -20.26 12.88 -5.04
CA THR A 559 -18.84 12.69 -5.37
C THR A 559 -18.32 13.85 -6.21
N ALA A 560 -19.05 14.24 -7.26
CA ALA A 560 -18.70 15.37 -8.12
C ALA A 560 -18.66 16.69 -7.35
N MET A 561 -19.67 16.95 -6.51
CA MET A 561 -19.74 18.14 -5.67
C MET A 561 -18.48 18.29 -4.79
N TYR A 562 -18.06 17.21 -4.10
CA TYR A 562 -16.86 17.27 -3.28
C TYR A 562 -15.57 17.26 -4.07
N ALA A 563 -15.54 16.66 -5.25
CA ALA A 563 -14.40 16.77 -6.16
C ALA A 563 -14.14 18.23 -6.54
N ASP A 564 -15.20 18.98 -6.85
CA ASP A 564 -15.13 20.40 -7.15
C ASP A 564 -14.67 21.24 -5.96
N LYS A 565 -15.20 20.97 -4.75
CA LYS A 565 -14.73 21.63 -3.52
C LYS A 565 -13.23 21.39 -3.28
N VAL A 566 -12.76 20.14 -3.39
CA VAL A 566 -11.34 19.80 -3.23
C VAL A 566 -10.48 20.51 -4.28
N ASN A 567 -10.95 20.58 -5.53
CA ASN A 567 -10.26 21.28 -6.62
C ASN A 567 -10.22 22.80 -6.43
N SER A 568 -11.23 23.40 -5.81
CA SER A 568 -11.24 24.81 -5.43
C SER A 568 -10.24 25.07 -4.30
N PHE A 569 -10.36 24.33 -3.19
CA PHE A 569 -9.58 24.56 -1.98
C PHE A 569 -8.08 24.32 -2.13
N LYS A 570 -7.66 23.47 -3.07
CA LYS A 570 -6.24 23.22 -3.33
C LYS A 570 -5.53 24.34 -4.12
N LYS A 571 -6.28 25.25 -4.75
CA LYS A 571 -5.74 26.39 -5.53
C LYS A 571 -5.50 27.63 -4.67
N GLU A 572 -6.12 27.69 -3.50
CA GLU A 572 -5.95 28.72 -2.48
C GLU A 572 -4.84 28.34 -1.50
#